data_AF-A0A5S4F6Z7-F1
#
_entry.id   AF-A0A5S4F6Z7-F1
#
_cell.length_a   1.000
_cell.length_b   1.000
_cell.length_c   1.000
_cell.angle_alpha   90.00
_cell.angle_beta   90.00
_cell.angle_gamma   90.00
#
_symmetry.space_group_name_H-M   'P 1'
#
loop_
_entity.id
_entity.type
_entity.pdbx_description
1 polymer ?
#
loop_
_entity_poly.entity_id
_entity_poly.type
_entity_poly.pdbx_seq_one_letter_code
_entity_poly.pdbx_strand_id
1 'polypeptide(L)'
;METVLASDVATWAERGGLLFRQARHAASMNQKALARVSGTSRTTLSAYEHGRKSPTLETAGRILDAAGFRLVLEPKVEFATRASGDGRPFHVPSRLPRPPVAAALGVARVRDRDYDLADRDERRAAYALLLREGSPQELLDHVDGVLLADLWEELDLPLDIRGAWEPLVEQARHGAGVIN
;
A
#
# COMPACT_ATOMS: atom_id res chain seq x y z
N MET A 1 6.91 -1.14 -30.11
CA MET A 1 7.72 -1.12 -28.88
C MET A 1 7.87 0.30 -28.35
N GLU A 2 8.31 1.25 -29.19
CA GLU A 2 8.45 2.68 -28.85
C GLU A 2 7.15 3.36 -28.38
N THR A 3 6.01 3.00 -29.00
CA THR A 3 4.68 3.54 -28.65
C THR A 3 4.17 3.08 -27.27
N VAL A 4 4.57 1.88 -26.81
CA VAL A 4 4.18 1.32 -25.51
C VAL A 4 5.01 1.95 -24.37
N LEU A 5 6.30 2.18 -24.61
CA LEU A 5 7.16 2.89 -23.67
C LEU A 5 6.72 4.36 -23.51
N ALA A 6 6.29 5.01 -24.59
CA ALA A 6 5.74 6.36 -24.54
C ALA A 6 4.40 6.43 -23.75
N SER A 7 3.52 5.43 -23.87
CA SER A 7 2.28 5.36 -23.09
C SER A 7 2.54 5.12 -21.60
N ASP A 8 3.56 4.32 -21.27
CA ASP A 8 3.94 4.07 -19.88
C ASP A 8 4.51 5.35 -19.23
N VAL A 9 5.40 6.07 -19.92
CA VAL A 9 5.98 7.33 -19.42
C VAL A 9 4.90 8.41 -19.21
N ALA A 10 3.91 8.52 -20.10
CA ALA A 10 2.79 9.44 -19.95
C ALA A 10 1.92 9.10 -18.72
N THR A 11 1.65 7.80 -18.51
CA THR A 11 0.92 7.31 -17.33
C THR A 11 1.66 7.64 -16.04
N TRP A 12 2.99 7.49 -16.01
CA TRP A 12 3.81 7.85 -14.86
C TRP A 12 3.91 9.37 -14.65
N ALA A 13 3.94 10.18 -15.72
CA ALA A 13 3.93 11.63 -15.62
C ALA A 13 2.61 12.18 -15.06
N GLU A 14 1.48 11.61 -15.49
CA GLU A 14 0.16 11.94 -14.94
C GLU A 14 0.07 11.56 -13.45
N ARG A 15 0.48 10.34 -13.10
CA ARG A 15 0.54 9.88 -11.69
C ARG A 15 1.47 10.74 -10.84
N GLY A 16 2.64 11.13 -11.38
CA GLY A 16 3.58 12.03 -10.69
C GLY A 16 3.00 13.42 -10.45
N GLY A 17 2.22 13.96 -11.41
CA GLY A 17 1.51 15.23 -11.25
C GLY A 17 0.45 15.20 -10.14
N LEU A 18 -0.21 14.05 -9.96
CA LEU A 18 -1.17 13.83 -8.88
C LEU A 18 -0.49 13.86 -7.50
N LEU A 19 0.71 13.28 -7.36
CA LEU A 19 1.47 13.30 -6.10
C LEU A 19 1.77 14.72 -5.63
N PHE A 20 2.25 15.61 -6.53
CA PHE A 20 2.51 17.00 -6.17
C PHE A 20 1.25 17.74 -5.78
N ARG A 21 0.15 17.50 -6.50
CA ARG A 21 -1.15 18.10 -6.18
C ARG A 21 -1.61 17.66 -4.79
N GLN A 22 -1.57 16.36 -4.50
CA GLN A 22 -1.97 15.79 -3.21
C GLN A 22 -1.11 16.33 -2.07
N ALA A 23 0.22 16.28 -2.19
CA ALA A 23 1.15 16.80 -1.20
C ALA A 23 0.89 18.29 -0.91
N ARG A 24 0.66 19.07 -1.97
CA ARG A 24 0.33 20.49 -1.87
C ARG A 24 -0.98 20.73 -1.12
N HIS A 25 -2.03 19.96 -1.39
CA HIS A 25 -3.32 20.10 -0.70
C HIS A 25 -3.23 19.67 0.76
N ALA A 26 -2.52 18.59 1.07
CA ALA A 26 -2.27 18.16 2.45
C ALA A 26 -1.49 19.22 3.25
N ALA A 27 -0.53 19.90 2.60
CA ALA A 27 0.19 21.03 3.18
C ALA A 27 -0.60 22.36 3.17
N SER A 28 -1.87 22.37 2.73
CA SER A 28 -2.71 23.57 2.58
C SER A 28 -2.05 24.70 1.75
N MET A 29 -1.23 24.34 0.75
CA MET A 29 -0.53 25.28 -0.11
C MET A 29 -1.25 25.51 -1.44
N ASN A 30 -1.09 26.69 -2.03
CA ASN A 30 -1.37 26.91 -3.45
C ASN A 30 -0.10 26.74 -4.29
N GLN A 31 -0.22 26.66 -5.62
CA GLN A 31 0.93 26.41 -6.50
C GLN A 31 2.04 27.47 -6.35
N LYS A 32 1.70 28.73 -6.09
CA LYS A 32 2.68 29.80 -5.91
C LYS A 32 3.47 29.62 -4.61
N ALA A 33 2.77 29.22 -3.54
CA ALA A 33 3.39 28.95 -2.25
C ALA A 33 4.37 27.78 -2.35
N LEU A 34 3.93 26.63 -2.88
CA LEU A 34 4.78 25.44 -3.02
C LEU A 34 5.97 25.71 -3.95
N ALA A 35 5.74 26.35 -5.10
CA ALA A 35 6.81 26.65 -6.05
C ALA A 35 7.92 27.50 -5.41
N ARG A 36 7.55 28.50 -4.62
CA ARG A 36 8.48 29.37 -3.91
C ARG A 36 9.33 28.58 -2.90
N VAL A 37 8.72 27.72 -2.08
CA VAL A 37 9.46 26.98 -1.04
C VAL A 37 10.28 25.83 -1.61
N SER A 38 9.86 25.25 -2.74
CA SER A 38 10.60 24.16 -3.41
C SER A 38 11.62 24.66 -4.43
N GLY A 39 11.84 25.97 -4.56
CA GLY A 39 12.81 26.54 -5.52
C GLY A 39 12.47 26.27 -6.99
N THR A 40 11.19 26.24 -7.35
CA THR A 40 10.73 26.14 -8.76
C THR A 40 9.82 27.32 -9.13
N SER A 41 9.46 27.43 -10.41
CA SER A 41 8.48 28.43 -10.85
C SER A 41 7.06 27.89 -10.74
N ARG A 42 6.07 28.77 -10.48
CA ARG A 42 4.64 28.40 -10.50
C ARG A 42 4.25 27.74 -11.83
N THR A 43 4.76 28.25 -12.95
CA THR A 43 4.49 27.71 -14.29
C THR A 43 5.09 26.31 -14.46
N THR A 44 6.31 26.09 -13.96
CA THR A 44 6.98 24.78 -13.97
C THR A 44 6.22 23.79 -13.09
N LEU A 45 5.85 24.17 -11.86
CA LEU A 45 5.05 23.32 -10.97
C LEU A 45 3.70 22.97 -11.60
N SER A 46 3.01 23.95 -12.20
CA SER A 46 1.77 23.71 -12.93
C SER A 46 1.97 22.75 -14.09
N ALA A 47 3.08 22.83 -14.83
CA ALA A 47 3.37 21.90 -15.92
C ALA A 47 3.57 20.47 -15.40
N TYR A 48 4.21 20.30 -14.24
CA TYR A 48 4.34 19.01 -13.57
C TYR A 48 2.98 18.47 -13.08
N GLU A 49 2.18 19.27 -12.37
CA GLU A 49 0.87 18.85 -11.84
C GLU A 49 -0.14 18.43 -12.93
N HIS A 50 0.09 18.82 -14.18
CA HIS A 50 -0.74 18.47 -15.34
C HIS A 50 -0.05 17.49 -16.29
N GLY A 51 1.07 16.86 -15.89
CA GLY A 51 1.79 15.86 -16.70
C GLY A 51 2.43 16.40 -17.99
N ARG A 52 2.48 17.73 -18.19
CA ARG A 52 3.08 18.35 -19.38
C ARG A 52 4.61 18.32 -19.37
N LYS A 53 5.20 18.14 -18.20
CA LYS A 53 6.63 17.93 -17.99
C LYS A 53 6.83 16.85 -16.94
N SER A 54 7.90 16.09 -17.06
CA SER A 54 8.35 15.15 -16.02
C SER A 54 9.47 15.80 -15.21
N PRO A 55 9.38 15.85 -13.88
CA PRO A 55 10.47 16.30 -13.02
C PRO A 55 11.61 15.25 -13.00
N THR A 56 12.84 15.69 -12.72
CA THR A 56 13.89 14.74 -12.30
C THR A 56 13.57 14.18 -10.91
N LEU A 57 14.16 13.04 -10.55
CA LEU A 57 13.97 12.45 -9.21
C LEU A 57 14.36 13.44 -8.09
N GLU A 58 15.48 14.15 -8.28
CA GLU A 58 15.93 15.22 -7.37
C GLU A 58 14.89 16.33 -7.24
N THR A 59 14.33 16.79 -8.37
CA THR A 59 13.30 17.84 -8.37
C THR A 59 12.04 17.37 -7.66
N ALA A 60 11.61 16.13 -7.92
CA ALA A 60 10.44 15.54 -7.29
C ALA A 60 10.63 15.39 -5.78
N GLY A 61 11.79 14.86 -5.34
CA GLY A 61 12.16 14.76 -3.94
C GLY A 61 12.12 16.11 -3.23
N ARG A 62 12.72 17.15 -3.82
CA ARG A 62 12.70 18.51 -3.25
C ARG A 62 11.30 19.12 -3.17
N ILE A 63 10.45 18.92 -4.17
CA ILE A 63 9.07 19.44 -4.17
C ILE A 63 8.25 18.76 -3.06
N LEU A 64 8.35 17.44 -2.93
CA LEU A 64 7.65 16.68 -1.90
C LEU A 64 8.17 17.04 -0.50
N ASP A 65 9.48 17.17 -0.33
CA ASP A 65 10.11 17.53 0.94
C ASP A 65 9.66 18.92 1.43
N ALA A 66 9.59 19.89 0.52
CA ALA A 66 9.06 21.23 0.83
C ALA A 66 7.57 21.24 1.20
N ALA A 67 6.82 20.19 0.84
CA ALA A 67 5.43 19.99 1.24
C ALA A 67 5.30 19.09 2.48
N GLY A 68 6.40 18.68 3.12
CA GLY A 68 6.40 17.81 4.31
C GLY A 68 6.33 16.31 4.02
N PHE A 69 6.62 15.88 2.78
CA PHE A 69 6.58 14.48 2.36
C PHE A 69 7.96 13.98 1.95
N ARG A 70 8.24 12.69 2.17
CA ARG A 70 9.43 12.04 1.65
C ARG A 70 9.09 11.22 0.41
N LEU A 71 9.95 11.27 -0.60
CA LEU A 71 9.88 10.33 -1.71
C LEU A 71 10.56 9.03 -1.29
N VAL A 72 9.78 7.96 -1.15
CA VAL A 72 10.26 6.66 -0.68
C VAL A 72 10.00 5.58 -1.73
N LEU A 73 10.81 4.51 -1.67
CA LEU A 73 10.52 3.29 -2.40
C LEU A 73 9.56 2.45 -1.56
N GLU A 74 8.40 2.11 -2.12
CA GLU A 74 7.46 1.18 -1.50
C GLU A 74 7.47 -0.16 -2.24
N PRO A 75 7.52 -1.29 -1.52
CA PRO A 75 7.45 -2.61 -2.14
C PRO A 75 6.06 -2.83 -2.74
N LYS A 76 6.03 -3.27 -4.01
CA LYS A 76 4.80 -3.75 -4.63
C LYS A 76 4.40 -5.09 -4.02
N VAL A 77 3.15 -5.20 -3.56
CA VAL A 77 2.54 -6.46 -3.12
C VAL A 77 1.78 -7.08 -4.29
N GLU A 78 2.10 -8.31 -4.61
CA GLU A 78 1.43 -9.10 -5.65
C GLU A 78 0.82 -10.34 -5.00
N PHE A 79 -0.27 -10.86 -5.57
CA PHE A 79 -0.97 -12.01 -5.00
C PHE A 79 -0.88 -13.22 -5.91
N ALA A 80 -0.52 -14.35 -5.31
CA ALA A 80 -0.65 -15.66 -5.94
C ALA A 80 -1.97 -16.31 -5.51
N THR A 81 -2.76 -16.77 -6.47
CA THR A 81 -3.93 -17.60 -6.20
C THR A 81 -3.50 -19.04 -5.99
N ARG A 82 -4.00 -19.66 -4.92
CA ARG A 82 -3.81 -21.06 -4.55
C ARG A 82 -5.17 -21.71 -4.38
N ALA A 83 -5.21 -23.04 -4.45
CA ALA A 83 -6.41 -23.80 -4.12
C ALA A 83 -6.22 -24.50 -2.79
N SER A 84 -7.24 -24.44 -1.93
CA SER A 84 -7.29 -25.22 -0.71
C SER A 84 -7.61 -26.69 -1.02
N GLY A 85 -7.42 -27.58 -0.04
CA GLY A 85 -7.73 -29.01 -0.16
C GLY A 85 -9.20 -29.31 -0.51
N ASP A 86 -10.12 -28.38 -0.22
CA ASP A 86 -11.53 -28.45 -0.63
C ASP A 86 -11.80 -27.82 -2.02
N GLY A 87 -10.76 -27.37 -2.71
CA GLY A 87 -10.81 -26.75 -4.03
C GLY A 87 -11.14 -25.26 -4.03
N ARG A 88 -11.41 -24.63 -2.88
CA ARG A 88 -11.69 -23.19 -2.83
C ARG A 88 -10.42 -22.37 -3.08
N PRO A 89 -10.49 -21.27 -3.86
CA PRO A 89 -9.34 -20.42 -4.04
C PRO A 89 -9.06 -19.59 -2.78
N PHE A 90 -7.78 -19.39 -2.47
CA PHE A 90 -7.31 -18.41 -1.50
C PHE A 90 -6.09 -17.67 -2.06
N HIS A 91 -5.77 -16.51 -1.49
CA HIS A 91 -4.75 -15.61 -2.00
C HIS A 91 -3.61 -15.44 -1.01
N VAL A 92 -2.38 -15.48 -1.52
CA VAL A 92 -1.16 -15.32 -0.72
C VAL A 92 -0.37 -14.13 -1.26
N PRO A 93 -0.09 -13.10 -0.46
CA PRO A 93 0.67 -11.95 -0.91
C PRO A 93 2.16 -12.29 -1.04
N SER A 94 2.88 -11.55 -1.89
CA SER A 94 4.34 -11.70 -2.03
C SER A 94 5.10 -11.19 -0.81
N ARG A 95 4.47 -10.32 0.00
CA ARG A 95 4.95 -9.76 1.27
C ARG A 95 3.77 -9.39 2.15
N LEU A 96 3.91 -9.43 3.47
CA LEU A 96 2.82 -9.02 4.36
C LEU A 96 2.43 -7.55 4.14
N PRO A 97 1.13 -7.24 3.94
CA PRO A 97 0.68 -5.86 3.75
C PRO A 97 0.88 -5.01 5.02
N ARG A 98 1.01 -3.70 4.83
CA ARG A 98 1.11 -2.69 5.90
C ARG A 98 0.15 -1.53 5.62
N PRO A 99 -1.16 -1.72 5.80
CA PRO A 99 -2.12 -0.65 5.58
C PRO A 99 -1.93 0.49 6.60
N PRO A 100 -2.49 1.68 6.33
CA PRO A 100 -2.54 2.75 7.33
C PRO A 100 -3.20 2.28 8.63
N VAL A 101 -2.80 2.85 9.77
CA VAL A 101 -3.31 2.47 11.11
C VAL A 101 -4.84 2.48 11.17
N ALA A 102 -5.49 3.47 10.56
CA ALA A 102 -6.94 3.59 10.54
C ALA A 102 -7.64 2.43 9.79
N ALA A 103 -6.97 1.83 8.81
CA ALA A 103 -7.44 0.63 8.12
C ALA A 103 -7.11 -0.64 8.92
N ALA A 104 -5.91 -0.72 9.51
CA ALA A 104 -5.45 -1.86 10.31
C ALA A 104 -6.23 -2.10 11.61
N LEU A 105 -6.71 -1.01 12.23
CA LEU A 105 -7.42 -1.00 13.52
C LEU A 105 -8.82 -0.39 13.41
N GLY A 106 -9.33 -0.19 12.19
CA GLY A 106 -10.66 0.33 11.94
C GLY A 106 -11.71 -0.78 11.88
N VAL A 107 -12.83 -0.47 11.23
CA VAL A 107 -13.89 -1.46 10.97
C VAL A 107 -13.67 -2.11 9.62
N ALA A 108 -13.59 -3.44 9.59
CA ALA A 108 -13.56 -4.23 8.37
C ALA A 108 -14.92 -4.88 8.13
N ARG A 109 -15.45 -4.75 6.92
CA ARG A 109 -16.66 -5.47 6.51
C ARG A 109 -16.26 -6.74 5.76
N VAL A 110 -16.49 -7.90 6.37
CA VAL A 110 -16.17 -9.21 5.80
C VAL A 110 -17.46 -10.03 5.70
N ARG A 111 -17.84 -10.44 4.49
CA ARG A 111 -19.08 -11.20 4.20
C ARG A 111 -20.31 -10.59 4.87
N ASP A 112 -20.51 -9.29 4.64
CA ASP A 112 -21.63 -8.48 5.15
C ASP A 112 -21.69 -8.26 6.66
N ARG A 113 -20.67 -8.70 7.40
CA ARG A 113 -20.52 -8.44 8.84
C ARG A 113 -19.37 -7.45 9.08
N ASP A 114 -19.62 -6.50 9.97
CA ASP A 114 -18.60 -5.58 10.46
C ASP A 114 -17.83 -6.22 11.61
N TYR A 115 -16.52 -6.02 11.60
CA TYR A 115 -15.58 -6.41 12.66
C TYR A 115 -14.77 -5.18 13.06
N ASP A 116 -14.74 -4.87 14.35
CA ASP A 116 -13.82 -3.88 14.90
C ASP A 116 -12.42 -4.51 15.02
N LEU A 117 -11.48 -4.11 14.17
CA LEU A 117 -10.13 -4.66 14.17
C LEU A 117 -9.27 -4.16 15.33
N ALA A 118 -9.74 -3.16 16.09
CA ALA A 118 -9.11 -2.77 17.35
C ALA A 118 -9.38 -3.81 18.46
N ASP A 119 -10.53 -4.49 18.41
CA ASP A 119 -10.80 -5.63 19.28
C ASP A 119 -10.01 -6.87 18.80
N ARG A 120 -9.27 -7.49 19.71
CA ARG A 120 -8.36 -8.59 19.36
C ARG A 120 -9.12 -9.84 18.89
N ASP A 121 -10.22 -10.16 19.54
CA ASP A 121 -10.99 -11.37 19.23
C ASP A 121 -11.76 -11.20 17.91
N GLU A 122 -12.33 -10.00 17.67
CA GLU A 122 -12.95 -9.67 16.38
C GLU A 122 -11.91 -9.63 15.26
N ARG A 123 -10.73 -9.03 15.49
CA ARG A 123 -9.63 -9.06 14.52
C ARG A 123 -9.19 -10.49 14.20
N ARG A 124 -9.05 -11.35 15.20
CA ARG A 124 -8.70 -12.78 15.00
C ARG A 124 -9.73 -13.46 14.09
N ALA A 125 -11.02 -13.27 14.37
CA ALA A 125 -12.10 -13.83 13.56
C ALA A 125 -12.10 -13.28 12.12
N ALA A 126 -11.94 -11.96 11.96
CA ALA A 126 -11.87 -11.31 10.66
C ALA A 126 -10.68 -11.80 9.84
N TYR A 127 -9.49 -11.88 10.45
CA TYR A 127 -8.27 -12.33 9.77
C TYR A 127 -8.39 -13.80 9.34
N ALA A 128 -8.95 -14.67 10.18
CA ALA A 128 -9.19 -16.06 9.79
C ALA A 128 -10.08 -16.17 8.54
N LEU A 129 -11.16 -15.36 8.46
CA LEU A 129 -12.03 -15.32 7.29
C LEU A 129 -11.32 -14.74 6.05
N LEU A 130 -10.63 -13.61 6.21
CA LEU A 130 -9.92 -12.93 5.13
C LEU A 130 -8.82 -13.81 4.52
N LEU A 131 -8.03 -14.52 5.34
CA LEU A 131 -6.98 -15.39 4.83
C LEU A 131 -7.53 -16.61 4.07
N ARG A 132 -8.73 -17.05 4.42
CA ARG A 132 -9.39 -18.22 3.78
C ARG A 132 -10.13 -17.85 2.50
N GLU A 133 -10.79 -16.71 2.49
CA GLU A 133 -11.81 -16.40 1.48
C GLU A 133 -11.75 -14.96 0.97
N GLY A 134 -10.93 -14.09 1.58
CA GLY A 134 -10.82 -12.69 1.22
C GLY A 134 -10.14 -12.48 -0.13
N SER A 135 -10.62 -11.51 -0.88
CA SER A 135 -10.00 -11.06 -2.13
C SER A 135 -8.65 -10.38 -1.87
N PRO A 136 -7.78 -10.27 -2.90
CA PRO A 136 -6.54 -9.50 -2.79
C PRO A 136 -6.74 -8.06 -2.28
N GLN A 137 -7.83 -7.41 -2.68
CA GLN A 137 -8.11 -6.03 -2.26
C GLN A 137 -8.51 -5.97 -0.78
N GLU A 138 -9.39 -6.85 -0.32
CA GLU A 138 -9.77 -6.92 1.10
C GLU A 138 -8.58 -7.27 2.00
N LEU A 139 -7.67 -8.12 1.52
CA LEU A 139 -6.42 -8.43 2.22
C LEU A 139 -5.52 -7.19 2.34
N LEU A 140 -5.37 -6.40 1.27
CA LEU A 140 -4.60 -5.15 1.30
C LEU A 140 -5.22 -4.09 2.21
N ASP A 141 -6.55 -4.01 2.23
CA ASP A 141 -7.27 -2.97 2.95
C ASP A 141 -7.36 -3.24 4.46
N HIS A 142 -7.28 -4.51 4.90
CA HIS A 142 -7.61 -4.87 6.28
C HIS A 142 -6.55 -5.70 7.03
N VAL A 143 -5.69 -6.46 6.34
CA VAL A 143 -4.70 -7.31 7.00
C VAL A 143 -3.38 -6.56 7.17
N ASP A 144 -3.01 -6.24 8.42
CA ASP A 144 -1.69 -5.72 8.75
C ASP A 144 -0.75 -6.86 9.14
N GLY A 145 0.44 -6.86 8.55
CA GLY A 145 1.44 -7.90 8.75
C GLY A 145 1.97 -8.04 10.17
N VAL A 146 2.06 -6.94 10.92
CA VAL A 146 2.51 -6.98 12.33
C VAL A 146 1.41 -7.58 13.20
N LEU A 147 0.17 -7.12 13.01
CA LEU A 147 -0.97 -7.64 13.77
C LEU A 147 -1.27 -9.11 13.42
N LEU A 148 -1.06 -9.51 12.17
CA LEU A 148 -1.16 -10.91 11.74
C LEU A 148 -0.08 -11.76 12.42
N ALA A 149 1.19 -11.32 12.38
CA ALA A 149 2.29 -12.06 13.00
C ALA A 149 2.13 -12.21 14.52
N ASP A 150 1.55 -11.22 15.18
CA ASP A 150 1.20 -11.24 16.60
C ASP A 150 0.03 -12.18 16.93
N LEU A 151 -0.94 -12.34 16.02
CA LEU A 151 -2.08 -13.25 16.17
C LEU A 151 -1.84 -14.67 15.64
N TRP A 152 -0.72 -14.90 14.94
CA TRP A 152 -0.54 -16.06 14.08
C TRP A 152 -0.76 -17.40 14.78
N GLU A 153 -0.23 -17.58 15.99
CA GLU A 153 -0.38 -18.83 16.74
C GLU A 153 -1.81 -19.11 17.20
N GLU A 154 -2.65 -18.08 17.30
CA GLU A 154 -4.04 -18.18 17.72
C GLU A 154 -5.00 -18.40 16.54
N LEU A 155 -4.54 -18.24 15.30
CA LEU A 155 -5.39 -18.39 14.12
C LEU A 155 -5.62 -19.87 13.78
N ASP A 156 -6.88 -20.29 13.88
CA ASP A 156 -7.35 -21.59 13.41
C ASP A 156 -7.55 -21.57 11.88
N LEU A 157 -6.49 -21.99 11.17
CA LEU A 157 -6.43 -22.02 9.71
C LEU A 157 -6.26 -23.46 9.20
N PRO A 158 -6.89 -23.81 8.07
CA PRO A 158 -6.55 -25.02 7.33
C PRO A 158 -5.04 -25.12 7.03
N LEU A 159 -4.49 -26.34 7.09
CA LEU A 159 -3.03 -26.60 7.03
C LEU A 159 -2.35 -26.06 5.76
N ASP A 160 -3.06 -26.10 4.64
CA ASP A 160 -2.62 -25.57 3.35
C ASP A 160 -2.50 -24.05 3.34
N ILE A 161 -3.48 -23.35 3.94
CA ILE A 161 -3.46 -21.89 4.09
C ILE A 161 -2.38 -21.51 5.10
N ARG A 162 -2.33 -22.18 6.26
CA ARG A 162 -1.29 -22.00 7.28
C ARG A 162 0.09 -22.15 6.64
N GLY A 163 0.37 -23.27 5.97
CA GLY A 163 1.66 -23.56 5.36
C GLY A 163 2.04 -22.60 4.23
N ALA A 164 1.08 -22.04 3.50
CA ALA A 164 1.36 -21.08 2.45
C ALA A 164 1.69 -19.67 2.97
N TRP A 165 1.12 -19.27 4.12
CA TRP A 165 1.35 -17.97 4.75
C TRP A 165 2.51 -17.98 5.77
N GLU A 166 2.81 -19.13 6.38
CA GLU A 166 3.87 -19.31 7.38
C GLU A 166 5.21 -18.69 6.97
N PRO A 167 5.73 -18.89 5.74
CA PRO A 167 7.03 -18.31 5.36
C PRO A 167 7.05 -16.78 5.39
N LEU A 168 5.92 -16.13 5.09
CA LEU A 168 5.80 -14.67 5.11
C LEU A 168 5.79 -14.15 6.54
N VAL A 169 5.11 -14.86 7.44
CA VAL A 169 5.05 -14.52 8.87
C VAL A 169 6.41 -14.69 9.53
N GLU A 170 7.07 -15.82 9.28
CA GLU A 170 8.42 -16.09 9.79
C GLU A 170 9.45 -15.11 9.21
N GLN A 171 9.35 -14.79 7.92
CA GLN A 171 10.17 -13.74 7.32
C GLN A 171 9.91 -12.36 7.95
N ALA A 172 8.68 -12.03 8.34
CA ALA A 172 8.39 -10.77 9.00
C ALA A 172 8.91 -10.72 10.45
N ARG A 173 8.88 -11.85 11.17
CA ARG A 173 9.42 -11.99 12.53
C ARG A 173 10.94 -11.96 12.59
N HIS A 174 11.61 -12.46 11.56
CA HIS A 174 13.07 -12.67 11.55
C HIS A 174 13.83 -11.84 10.51
N GLY A 175 13.11 -11.22 9.58
CA GLY A 175 13.70 -10.37 8.57
C GLY A 175 14.25 -9.10 9.20
N ALA A 176 15.52 -8.80 8.91
CA ALA A 176 15.97 -7.42 8.95
C ALA A 176 15.08 -6.66 7.96
N GLY A 177 14.18 -5.81 8.47
CA GLY A 177 13.38 -4.92 7.63
C GLY A 177 14.31 -4.29 6.60
N VAL A 178 13.88 -4.25 5.33
CA VAL A 178 14.70 -3.66 4.26
C VAL A 178 15.09 -2.26 4.72
N ILE A 179 16.35 -2.11 5.15
CA ILE A 179 16.91 -0.85 5.61
C ILE A 179 17.01 -0.01 4.34
N ASN A 180 16.18 1.02 4.26
CA ASN A 180 16.30 2.07 3.26
C ASN A 180 17.12 3.20 3.87
#